data_AF-A0A9D7H989-F1
#
_entry.id   AF-A0A9D7H989-F1
#
_cell.length_a   1.000
_cell.length_b   1.000
_cell.length_c   1.000
_cell.angle_alpha   90.00
_cell.angle_beta   90.00
_cell.angle_gamma   90.00
#
_symmetry.space_group_name_H-M   'P 1'
#
loop_
_entity.id
_entity.type
_entity.pdbx_description
1 polymer ?
#
loop_
_entity_poly.entity_id
_entity_poly.type
_entity_poly.pdbx_seq_one_letter_code
_entity_poly.pdbx_strand_id
1 'polypeptide(L)'
;MPSTQMLQYLSRVDIQTSGVVRLGILTNGVKWRLYFQGALSVSEEYLEIDLAKALGLPGYDLDLVERTDERLTQAHALKLFYLLFGKQAFLQIDGKRTFHDIARDSGKIWEEQVTRDLSTLVFGDLFPKLVSAVAKHDAQRPSPMDAQYLDDVRQSALILLYRLLFVVYAEDRDLLPDAEEPYKSYSLTAMRLDIAEQRARARVFSQTAATYWPKLLAVFKVIAEGDDSLGVPPYNGGLFAKESAPVLERISLPDALIADLIFGLSHRIEDGEARYINYRDLSVQQLGTVYERTLEYSLREMDGAVVVDADDAARHSSGSYYRPTAL
;
A
#
# COMPACT_ATOMS: atom_id res chain seq x y z
N MET A 1 -6.76 -24.72 3.55
CA MET A 1 -7.30 -26.07 3.26
C MET A 1 -8.42 -26.04 2.22
N PRO A 2 -9.50 -25.22 2.32
CA PRO A 2 -10.58 -25.22 1.31
C PRO A 2 -10.21 -24.51 -0.02
N SER A 3 -9.42 -23.42 0.04
CA SER A 3 -9.01 -22.64 -1.13
C SER A 3 -8.12 -23.43 -2.10
N THR A 4 -7.14 -24.17 -1.59
CA THR A 4 -6.24 -25.01 -2.40
C THR A 4 -6.99 -26.10 -3.16
N GLN A 5 -8.00 -26.69 -2.52
CA GLN A 5 -8.84 -27.71 -3.14
C GLN A 5 -9.71 -27.12 -4.26
N MET A 6 -10.15 -25.87 -4.11
CA MET A 6 -10.97 -25.18 -5.10
C MET A 6 -10.26 -25.02 -6.45
N LEU A 7 -9.00 -24.57 -6.46
CA LEU A 7 -8.25 -24.46 -7.71
C LEU A 7 -7.97 -25.82 -8.34
N GLN A 8 -7.73 -26.88 -7.54
CA GLN A 8 -7.59 -28.23 -8.10
C GLN A 8 -8.87 -28.69 -8.79
N TYR A 9 -10.04 -28.39 -8.23
CA TYR A 9 -11.31 -28.63 -8.90
C TYR A 9 -11.44 -27.80 -10.18
N LEU A 10 -11.13 -26.51 -10.12
CA LEU A 10 -11.20 -25.62 -11.28
C LEU A 10 -10.24 -26.05 -12.39
N SER A 11 -9.01 -26.48 -12.09
CA SER A 11 -8.08 -27.00 -13.10
C SER A 11 -8.60 -28.27 -13.76
N ARG A 12 -9.23 -29.18 -13.01
CA ARG A 12 -9.83 -30.40 -13.58
C ARG A 12 -11.04 -30.07 -14.45
N VAL A 13 -11.90 -29.18 -13.98
CA VAL A 13 -13.11 -28.75 -14.69
C VAL A 13 -12.75 -27.98 -15.95
N ASP A 14 -11.74 -27.11 -15.90
CA ASP A 14 -11.24 -26.37 -17.06
C ASP A 14 -10.78 -27.32 -18.17
N ILE A 15 -10.02 -28.37 -17.84
CA ILE A 15 -9.62 -29.41 -18.79
C ILE A 15 -10.84 -30.15 -19.36
N GLN A 16 -11.77 -30.59 -18.49
CA GLN A 16 -12.95 -31.35 -18.90
C GLN A 16 -13.91 -30.54 -19.77
N THR A 17 -13.99 -29.24 -19.53
CA THR A 17 -14.89 -28.33 -20.23
C THR A 17 -14.19 -27.58 -21.37
N SER A 18 -12.92 -27.89 -21.64
CA SER A 18 -12.10 -27.20 -22.67
C SER A 18 -12.10 -25.68 -22.49
N GLY A 19 -11.97 -25.21 -21.25
CA GLY A 19 -11.93 -23.79 -20.90
C GLY A 19 -13.28 -23.09 -20.84
N VAL A 20 -14.40 -23.83 -20.94
CA VAL A 20 -15.74 -23.23 -20.82
C VAL A 20 -16.06 -22.83 -19.38
N VAL A 21 -15.66 -23.63 -18.39
CA VAL A 21 -15.88 -23.34 -16.97
C VAL A 21 -14.55 -23.03 -16.29
N ARG A 22 -14.38 -21.74 -15.95
CA ARG A 22 -13.12 -21.20 -15.38
C ARG A 22 -13.30 -20.48 -14.04
N LEU A 23 -14.53 -20.40 -13.56
CA LEU A 23 -14.89 -19.71 -12.32
C LEU A 23 -15.50 -20.69 -11.33
N GLY A 24 -15.27 -20.44 -10.05
CA GLY A 24 -15.90 -21.20 -8.97
C GLY A 24 -16.21 -20.33 -7.77
N ILE A 25 -17.31 -20.65 -7.10
CA ILE A 25 -17.76 -19.96 -5.89
C ILE A 25 -17.47 -20.84 -4.67
N LEU A 26 -16.87 -20.26 -3.64
CA LEU A 26 -16.71 -20.87 -2.32
C LEU A 26 -17.35 -19.94 -1.28
N THR A 27 -18.26 -20.48 -0.46
CA THR A 27 -18.95 -19.68 0.55
C THR A 27 -19.29 -20.47 1.80
N ASN A 28 -19.33 -19.80 2.94
CA ASN A 28 -19.89 -20.29 4.20
C ASN A 28 -21.23 -19.61 4.56
N GLY A 29 -21.85 -18.92 3.60
CA GLY A 29 -23.07 -18.12 3.79
C GLY A 29 -22.81 -16.66 4.18
N VAL A 30 -21.72 -16.39 4.91
CA VAL A 30 -21.29 -15.04 5.30
C VAL A 30 -20.33 -14.47 4.26
N LYS A 31 -19.21 -15.16 4.03
CA LYS A 31 -18.20 -14.77 3.05
C LYS A 31 -18.44 -15.50 1.74
N TRP A 32 -18.44 -14.76 0.64
CA TRP A 32 -18.59 -15.30 -0.71
C TRP A 32 -17.33 -14.99 -1.51
N ARG A 33 -16.64 -16.04 -1.95
CA ARG A 33 -15.40 -15.94 -2.69
C ARG A 33 -15.59 -16.43 -4.11
N LEU A 34 -15.11 -15.66 -5.08
CA LEU A 34 -15.05 -16.02 -6.48
C LEU A 34 -13.60 -16.29 -6.87
N TYR A 35 -13.33 -17.55 -7.22
CA TYR A 35 -12.02 -18.02 -7.68
C TYR A 35 -12.00 -18.13 -9.21
N PHE A 36 -10.83 -17.84 -9.79
CA PHE A 36 -10.58 -17.97 -11.22
C PHE A 36 -9.46 -18.96 -11.46
N GLN A 37 -9.63 -19.87 -12.44
CA GLN A 37 -8.65 -20.91 -12.76
C GLN A 37 -7.29 -20.34 -13.17
N GLY A 38 -7.27 -19.20 -13.87
CA GLY A 38 -6.03 -18.58 -14.35
C GLY A 38 -5.34 -17.69 -13.33
N ALA A 39 -5.70 -17.80 -12.05
CA ALA A 39 -5.04 -17.09 -10.96
C ALA A 39 -3.62 -17.66 -10.70
N LEU A 40 -2.65 -16.80 -10.41
CA LEU A 40 -1.26 -17.23 -10.14
C LEU A 40 -1.08 -17.77 -8.72
N SER A 41 -1.92 -17.34 -7.77
CA SER A 41 -1.84 -17.73 -6.35
C SER A 41 -3.20 -18.04 -5.72
N VAL A 42 -3.26 -19.14 -4.97
CA VAL A 42 -4.47 -19.66 -4.32
C VAL A 42 -4.88 -18.88 -3.06
N SER A 43 -3.91 -18.21 -2.44
CA SER A 43 -4.09 -17.45 -1.19
C SER A 43 -4.41 -15.98 -1.43
N GLU A 44 -4.19 -15.46 -2.64
CA GLU A 44 -4.17 -14.02 -2.90
C GLU A 44 -5.07 -13.57 -4.06
N GLU A 45 -5.37 -14.42 -5.06
CA GLU A 45 -6.12 -14.01 -6.25
C GLU A 45 -7.55 -14.56 -6.27
N TYR A 46 -8.41 -13.99 -5.42
CA TYR A 46 -9.85 -14.20 -5.44
C TYR A 46 -10.58 -12.92 -5.06
N LEU A 47 -11.83 -12.77 -5.52
CA LEU A 47 -12.71 -11.71 -5.07
C LEU A 47 -13.52 -12.20 -3.87
N GLU A 48 -13.51 -11.48 -2.75
CA GLU A 48 -14.35 -11.75 -1.58
C GLU A 48 -15.36 -10.64 -1.36
N ILE A 49 -16.60 -11.03 -1.06
CA ILE A 49 -17.60 -10.13 -0.49
C ILE A 49 -18.09 -10.74 0.82
N ASP A 50 -18.01 -9.96 1.90
CA ASP A 50 -18.70 -10.28 3.15
C ASP A 50 -20.16 -9.83 3.05
N LEU A 51 -21.04 -10.80 2.83
CA LEU A 51 -22.47 -10.56 2.67
C LEU A 51 -23.11 -10.11 3.99
N ALA A 52 -22.59 -10.53 5.14
CA ALA A 52 -23.12 -10.09 6.42
C ALA A 52 -22.86 -8.60 6.65
N LYS A 53 -21.66 -8.12 6.28
CA LYS A 53 -21.36 -6.67 6.24
C LYS A 53 -22.29 -5.94 5.29
N ALA A 54 -22.48 -6.46 4.06
CA ALA A 54 -23.34 -5.84 3.05
C ALA A 54 -24.82 -5.76 3.48
N LEU A 55 -25.29 -6.72 4.29
CA LEU A 55 -26.65 -6.75 4.84
C LEU A 55 -26.79 -5.96 6.16
N GLY A 56 -25.70 -5.46 6.72
CA GLY A 56 -25.70 -4.74 7.99
C GLY A 56 -26.09 -5.60 9.19
N LEU A 57 -25.65 -6.87 9.21
CA LEU A 57 -25.94 -7.75 10.32
C LEU A 57 -25.17 -7.32 11.58
N PRO A 58 -25.76 -7.45 12.79
CA PRO A 58 -25.08 -7.11 14.03
C PRO A 58 -23.76 -7.88 14.18
N GLY A 59 -22.68 -7.16 14.51
CA GLY A 59 -21.34 -7.75 14.68
C GLY A 59 -20.51 -7.87 13.39
N TYR A 60 -21.02 -7.40 12.25
CA TYR A 60 -20.32 -7.38 10.96
C TYR A 60 -20.22 -5.95 10.44
N ASP A 61 -19.36 -5.15 11.07
CA ASP A 61 -19.14 -3.78 10.65
C ASP A 61 -18.20 -3.68 9.45
N LEU A 62 -18.34 -2.60 8.66
CA LEU A 62 -17.38 -2.25 7.62
C LEU A 62 -15.99 -2.03 8.23
N ASP A 63 -14.95 -2.46 7.54
CA ASP A 63 -13.56 -2.21 7.93
C ASP A 63 -13.11 -0.80 7.55
N LEU A 64 -11.85 -0.48 7.81
CA LEU A 64 -11.29 0.84 7.61
C LEU A 64 -11.38 1.33 6.16
N VAL A 65 -11.01 0.48 5.22
CA VAL A 65 -11.00 0.78 3.78
C VAL A 65 -12.43 0.97 3.30
N GLU A 66 -13.34 0.11 3.78
CA GLU A 66 -14.76 0.20 3.47
C GLU A 66 -15.45 1.44 4.06
N ARG A 67 -15.01 1.91 5.24
CA ARG A 67 -15.57 3.13 5.89
C ARG A 67 -15.06 4.44 5.29
N THR A 68 -13.86 4.42 4.71
CA THR A 68 -13.19 5.64 4.23
C THR A 68 -13.57 5.99 2.79
N ASP A 69 -14.09 5.06 2.00
CA ASP A 69 -14.71 5.37 0.71
C ASP A 69 -16.23 5.52 0.84
N GLU A 70 -16.73 6.74 0.70
CA GLU A 70 -18.17 7.05 0.73
C GLU A 70 -19.00 6.26 -0.31
N ARG A 71 -18.36 5.71 -1.36
CA ARG A 71 -18.99 4.84 -2.35
C ARG A 71 -19.28 3.45 -1.79
N LEU A 72 -18.47 2.96 -0.84
CA LEU A 72 -18.56 1.62 -0.24
C LEU A 72 -19.61 1.55 0.87
N THR A 73 -20.85 1.93 0.54
CA THR A 73 -22.00 1.74 1.44
C THR A 73 -22.45 0.27 1.46
N GLN A 74 -23.15 -0.14 2.52
CA GLN A 74 -23.83 -1.45 2.58
C GLN A 74 -24.70 -1.71 1.34
N ALA A 75 -25.46 -0.69 0.90
CA ALA A 75 -26.28 -0.77 -0.30
C ALA A 75 -25.44 -0.95 -1.58
N HIS A 76 -24.25 -0.36 -1.66
CA HIS A 76 -23.34 -0.56 -2.77
C HIS A 76 -22.72 -1.97 -2.74
N ALA A 77 -22.25 -2.43 -1.58
CA ALA A 77 -21.73 -3.78 -1.40
C ALA A 77 -22.78 -4.85 -1.78
N LEU A 78 -24.05 -4.65 -1.43
CA LEU A 78 -25.14 -5.55 -1.83
C LEU A 78 -25.40 -5.53 -3.34
N LYS A 79 -25.30 -4.36 -4.00
CA LYS A 79 -25.38 -4.26 -5.46
C LYS A 79 -24.22 -5.00 -6.13
N LEU A 80 -22.99 -4.82 -5.63
CA LEU A 80 -21.82 -5.55 -6.11
C LEU A 80 -22.02 -7.06 -5.96
N PHE A 81 -22.49 -7.52 -4.80
CA PHE A 81 -22.83 -8.92 -4.57
C PHE A 81 -23.81 -9.45 -5.63
N TYR A 82 -24.90 -8.75 -5.88
CA TYR A 82 -25.88 -9.15 -6.88
C TYR A 82 -25.30 -9.17 -8.31
N LEU A 83 -24.50 -8.15 -8.66
CA LEU A 83 -23.89 -8.02 -9.99
C LEU A 83 -22.81 -9.08 -10.25
N LEU A 84 -22.09 -9.52 -9.23
CA LEU A 84 -21.00 -10.49 -9.34
C LEU A 84 -21.50 -11.92 -9.17
N PHE A 85 -22.37 -12.20 -8.21
CA PHE A 85 -22.81 -13.57 -7.93
C PHE A 85 -24.14 -13.94 -8.61
N GLY A 86 -24.82 -12.97 -9.23
CA GLY A 86 -26.05 -13.20 -9.98
C GLY A 86 -25.82 -13.97 -11.29
N LYS A 87 -26.82 -14.76 -11.72
CA LYS A 87 -26.77 -15.57 -12.96
C LYS A 87 -26.26 -14.80 -14.18
N GLN A 88 -26.66 -13.54 -14.32
CA GLN A 88 -26.30 -12.70 -15.48
C GLN A 88 -24.79 -12.45 -15.57
N ALA A 89 -24.07 -12.42 -14.45
CA ALA A 89 -22.63 -12.20 -14.41
C ALA A 89 -21.83 -13.29 -15.13
N PHE A 90 -22.38 -14.51 -15.13
CA PHE A 90 -21.78 -15.72 -15.73
C PHE A 90 -22.18 -15.93 -17.19
N LEU A 91 -23.10 -15.13 -17.73
CA LEU A 91 -23.48 -15.20 -19.14
C LEU A 91 -22.55 -14.33 -19.99
N GLN A 92 -22.30 -14.78 -21.22
CA GLN A 92 -21.49 -14.02 -22.17
C GLN A 92 -22.27 -12.78 -22.65
N ILE A 93 -21.63 -11.61 -22.59
CA ILE A 93 -22.23 -10.33 -22.98
C ILE A 93 -22.03 -10.08 -24.48
N ASP A 94 -20.85 -10.41 -25.02
CA ASP A 94 -20.46 -10.20 -26.42
C ASP A 94 -20.18 -11.52 -27.17
N GLY A 95 -20.70 -12.63 -26.65
CA GLY A 95 -20.44 -13.99 -27.15
C GLY A 95 -19.02 -14.51 -26.87
N LYS A 96 -18.20 -13.75 -26.13
CA LYS A 96 -16.84 -14.14 -25.77
C LYS A 96 -16.56 -13.96 -24.27
N ARG A 97 -16.93 -12.81 -23.71
CA ARG A 97 -16.60 -12.38 -22.36
C ARG A 97 -17.82 -12.34 -21.46
N THR A 98 -17.62 -12.76 -20.22
CA THR A 98 -18.56 -12.59 -19.11
C THR A 98 -18.35 -11.23 -18.43
N PHE A 99 -19.24 -10.85 -17.52
CA PHE A 99 -19.03 -9.64 -16.69
C PHE A 99 -17.74 -9.74 -15.88
N HIS A 100 -17.39 -10.94 -15.39
CA HIS A 100 -16.17 -11.19 -14.64
C HIS A 100 -14.90 -10.95 -15.45
N ASP A 101 -14.89 -11.35 -16.72
CA ASP A 101 -13.75 -11.11 -17.61
C ASP A 101 -13.52 -9.60 -17.79
N ILE A 102 -14.59 -8.86 -18.05
CA ILE A 102 -14.54 -7.40 -18.20
C ILE A 102 -14.09 -6.74 -16.90
N ALA A 103 -14.69 -7.11 -15.76
CA ALA A 103 -14.36 -6.55 -14.46
C ALA A 103 -12.88 -6.80 -14.08
N ARG A 104 -12.37 -8.01 -14.34
CA ARG A 104 -10.98 -8.37 -14.09
C ARG A 104 -10.01 -7.61 -15.01
N ASP A 105 -10.32 -7.50 -16.29
CA ASP A 105 -9.48 -6.76 -17.24
C ASP A 105 -9.44 -5.26 -16.88
N SER A 106 -10.58 -4.67 -16.48
CA SER A 106 -10.64 -3.32 -15.94
C SER A 106 -9.89 -3.17 -14.61
N GLY A 107 -9.98 -4.16 -13.71
CA GLY A 107 -9.27 -4.19 -12.44
C GLY A 107 -7.75 -4.14 -12.63
N LYS A 108 -7.21 -4.93 -13.56
CA LYS A 108 -5.76 -4.91 -13.89
C LYS A 108 -5.28 -3.54 -14.35
N ILE A 109 -6.03 -2.88 -15.22
CA ILE A 109 -5.70 -1.53 -15.70
C ILE A 109 -5.67 -0.54 -14.52
N TRP A 110 -6.65 -0.67 -13.61
CA TRP A 110 -6.73 0.15 -12.41
C TRP A 110 -5.55 -0.11 -11.46
N GLU A 111 -5.21 -1.36 -11.18
CA GLU A 111 -4.07 -1.75 -10.34
C GLU A 111 -2.74 -1.21 -10.88
N GLU A 112 -2.51 -1.33 -12.19
CA GLU A 112 -1.35 -0.75 -12.85
C GLU A 112 -1.30 0.77 -12.73
N GLN A 113 -2.46 1.44 -12.85
CA GLN A 113 -2.55 2.87 -12.66
C GLN A 113 -2.23 3.27 -11.21
N VAL A 114 -2.79 2.58 -10.21
CA VAL A 114 -2.49 2.82 -8.79
C VAL A 114 -1.01 2.65 -8.50
N THR A 115 -0.40 1.60 -9.05
CA THR A 115 1.04 1.34 -8.88
C THR A 115 1.87 2.48 -9.46
N ARG A 116 1.53 2.95 -10.67
CA ARG A 116 2.22 4.10 -11.30
C ARG A 116 2.04 5.38 -10.49
N ASP A 117 0.82 5.68 -10.05
CA ASP A 117 0.50 6.89 -9.29
C ASP A 117 1.21 6.88 -7.93
N LEU A 118 1.21 5.73 -7.23
CA LEU A 118 1.94 5.55 -5.98
C LEU A 118 3.45 5.72 -6.21
N SER A 119 4.01 5.13 -7.27
CA SER A 119 5.42 5.32 -7.62
C SER A 119 5.74 6.79 -7.87
N THR A 120 4.93 7.51 -8.65
CA THR A 120 5.13 8.95 -8.91
C THR A 120 5.01 9.77 -7.64
N LEU A 121 4.06 9.49 -6.76
CA LEU A 121 3.91 10.19 -5.48
C LEU A 121 5.10 9.96 -4.56
N VAL A 122 5.53 8.70 -4.42
CA VAL A 122 6.65 8.32 -3.58
C VAL A 122 7.94 8.98 -4.07
N PHE A 123 8.24 8.93 -5.37
CA PHE A 123 9.50 9.47 -5.91
C PHE A 123 9.48 10.97 -6.20
N GLY A 124 8.34 11.48 -6.66
CA GLY A 124 8.20 12.88 -7.01
C GLY A 124 8.06 13.79 -5.80
N ASP A 125 7.55 13.28 -4.68
CA ASP A 125 7.19 14.11 -3.52
C ASP A 125 7.73 13.56 -2.20
N LEU A 126 7.37 12.33 -1.81
CA LEU A 126 7.61 11.85 -0.45
C LEU A 126 9.09 11.54 -0.17
N PHE A 127 9.79 10.90 -1.10
CA PHE A 127 11.19 10.53 -0.94
C PHE A 127 12.12 11.77 -0.89
N PRO A 128 11.99 12.77 -1.79
CA PRO A 128 12.72 14.04 -1.65
C PRO A 128 12.46 14.75 -0.31
N LYS A 129 11.21 14.77 0.17
CA LYS A 129 10.86 15.32 1.47
C LYS A 129 11.53 14.56 2.62
N LEU A 130 11.53 13.23 2.57
CA LEU A 130 12.20 12.38 3.56
C LEU A 130 13.69 12.65 3.61
N VAL A 131 14.37 12.66 2.46
CA VAL A 131 15.80 12.92 2.34
C VAL A 131 16.15 14.27 2.97
N SER A 132 15.44 15.32 2.56
CA SER A 132 15.66 16.67 3.08
C SER A 132 15.42 16.74 4.60
N ALA A 133 14.35 16.10 5.08
CA ALA A 133 14.01 16.11 6.50
C ALA A 133 15.00 15.34 7.37
N VAL A 134 15.42 14.14 6.94
CA VAL A 134 16.42 13.33 7.65
C VAL A 134 17.70 14.14 7.83
N ALA A 135 18.21 14.76 6.76
CA ALA A 135 19.41 15.58 6.84
C ALA A 135 19.22 16.86 7.66
N LYS A 136 18.04 17.50 7.62
CA LYS A 136 17.74 18.73 8.36
C LYS A 136 17.62 18.50 9.87
N HIS A 137 17.07 17.35 10.27
CA HIS A 137 16.81 17.01 11.67
C HIS A 137 17.95 16.22 12.34
N ASP A 138 19.02 15.91 11.60
CA ASP A 138 20.24 15.34 12.19
C ASP A 138 21.12 16.43 12.82
N ALA A 139 21.13 16.47 14.15
CA ALA A 139 21.98 17.38 14.92
C ALA A 139 23.48 17.04 14.80
N GLN A 140 23.83 15.82 14.34
CA GLN A 140 25.19 15.35 14.13
C GLN A 140 25.64 15.49 12.67
N ARG A 141 24.85 16.19 11.84
CA ARG A 141 25.15 16.43 10.44
C ARG A 141 26.54 17.10 10.28
N PRO A 142 27.46 16.53 9.49
CA PRO A 142 28.75 17.15 9.21
C PRO A 142 28.59 18.38 8.29
N SER A 143 29.53 19.32 8.43
CA SER A 143 29.65 20.48 7.54
C SER A 143 31.12 20.68 7.18
N PRO A 144 31.53 20.50 5.91
CA PRO A 144 30.70 20.12 4.75
C PRO A 144 30.17 18.68 4.83
N MET A 145 29.11 18.36 4.07
CA MET A 145 28.62 16.99 3.98
C MET A 145 29.50 16.16 3.04
N ASP A 146 29.95 15.00 3.50
CA ASP A 146 30.71 14.06 2.69
C ASP A 146 29.81 13.01 2.02
N ALA A 147 30.38 12.26 1.07
CA ALA A 147 29.64 11.24 0.33
C ALA A 147 29.10 10.12 1.22
N GLN A 148 29.79 9.79 2.31
CA GLN A 148 29.34 8.76 3.25
C GLN A 148 28.08 9.21 3.99
N TYR A 149 28.06 10.45 4.48
CA TYR A 149 26.89 11.02 5.14
C TYR A 149 25.68 11.12 4.20
N LEU A 150 25.91 11.51 2.93
CA LEU A 150 24.85 11.52 1.93
C LEU A 150 24.28 10.11 1.70
N ASP A 151 25.12 9.07 1.65
CA ASP A 151 24.64 7.69 1.55
C ASP A 151 23.88 7.24 2.82
N ASP A 152 24.36 7.61 4.00
CA ASP A 152 23.67 7.31 5.28
C ASP A 152 22.28 7.97 5.34
N VAL A 153 22.15 9.22 4.87
CA VAL A 153 20.86 9.93 4.75
C VAL A 153 19.95 9.23 3.75
N ARG A 154 20.49 8.86 2.57
CA ARG A 154 19.75 8.14 1.52
C ARG A 154 19.20 6.82 2.06
N GLN A 155 20.05 6.02 2.69
CA GLN A 155 19.71 4.73 3.24
C GLN A 155 18.69 4.86 4.39
N SER A 156 18.84 5.89 5.22
CA SER A 156 17.88 6.18 6.30
C SER A 156 16.50 6.58 5.76
N ALA A 157 16.44 7.44 4.75
CA ALA A 157 15.18 7.81 4.09
C ALA A 157 14.51 6.61 3.42
N LEU A 158 15.30 5.77 2.73
CA LEU A 158 14.87 4.50 2.13
C LEU A 158 14.25 3.55 3.15
N ILE A 159 14.97 3.30 4.24
CA ILE A 159 14.52 2.37 5.29
C ILE A 159 13.25 2.89 5.95
N LEU A 160 13.16 4.20 6.23
CA LEU A 160 11.94 4.77 6.80
C LEU A 160 10.74 4.60 5.86
N LEU A 161 10.93 4.89 4.57
CA LEU A 161 9.89 4.69 3.56
C LEU A 161 9.45 3.23 3.47
N TYR A 162 10.39 2.28 3.46
CA TYR A 162 10.11 0.86 3.35
C TYR A 162 9.42 0.32 4.59
N ARG A 163 9.82 0.77 5.79
CA ARG A 163 9.13 0.45 7.03
C ARG A 163 7.68 0.92 6.98
N LEU A 164 7.43 2.16 6.56
CA LEU A 164 6.08 2.71 6.41
C LEU A 164 5.23 1.88 5.43
N LEU A 165 5.76 1.61 4.23
CA LEU A 165 5.08 0.79 3.23
C LEU A 165 4.79 -0.62 3.74
N PHE A 166 5.74 -1.25 4.43
CA PHE A 166 5.56 -2.56 5.03
C PHE A 166 4.44 -2.56 6.07
N VAL A 167 4.41 -1.60 6.99
CA VAL A 167 3.37 -1.54 8.03
C VAL A 167 2.01 -1.34 7.40
N VAL A 168 1.86 -0.38 6.48
CA VAL A 168 0.60 -0.17 5.75
C VAL A 168 0.15 -1.44 5.05
N TYR A 169 1.05 -2.11 4.34
CA TYR A 169 0.76 -3.35 3.64
C TYR A 169 0.34 -4.49 4.57
N ALA A 170 1.01 -4.62 5.72
CA ALA A 170 0.74 -5.66 6.69
C ALA A 170 -0.59 -5.45 7.42
N GLU A 171 -0.91 -4.21 7.80
CA GLU A 171 -2.19 -3.85 8.40
C GLU A 171 -3.34 -4.03 7.39
N ASP A 172 -3.23 -3.50 6.16
CA ASP A 172 -4.28 -3.63 5.14
C ASP A 172 -4.55 -5.12 4.74
N ARG A 173 -3.58 -6.03 4.93
CA ARG A 173 -3.72 -7.48 4.67
C ARG A 173 -4.14 -8.31 5.88
N ASP A 174 -4.53 -7.68 6.99
CA ASP A 174 -4.88 -8.36 8.24
C ASP A 174 -3.73 -9.25 8.77
N LEU A 175 -2.47 -8.91 8.43
CA LEU A 175 -1.29 -9.58 8.99
C LEU A 175 -0.94 -9.03 10.38
N LEU A 176 -1.40 -7.82 10.68
CA LEU A 176 -1.32 -7.17 11.98
C LEU A 176 -2.74 -6.85 12.48
N PRO A 177 -3.01 -6.96 13.81
CA PRO A 177 -4.36 -6.84 14.35
C PRO A 177 -4.80 -5.37 14.54
N ASP A 178 -4.75 -4.55 13.47
CA ASP A 178 -5.03 -3.11 13.51
C ASP A 178 -6.51 -2.77 13.81
N ALA A 179 -7.41 -3.73 13.66
CA ALA A 179 -8.82 -3.60 14.02
C ALA A 179 -9.11 -3.84 15.52
N GLU A 180 -8.21 -4.50 16.25
CA GLU A 180 -8.44 -4.98 17.62
C GLU A 180 -7.49 -4.33 18.64
N GLU A 181 -8.02 -4.04 19.83
CA GLU A 181 -7.17 -3.61 20.94
C GLU A 181 -6.39 -4.80 21.49
N PRO A 182 -5.16 -4.59 22.00
CA PRO A 182 -4.54 -3.29 22.25
C PRO A 182 -3.73 -2.69 21.08
N TYR A 183 -3.46 -3.45 20.01
CA TYR A 183 -2.59 -2.98 18.91
C TYR A 183 -3.19 -1.81 18.13
N LYS A 184 -4.51 -1.79 17.93
CA LYS A 184 -5.23 -0.71 17.24
C LYS A 184 -4.80 0.69 17.67
N SER A 185 -4.64 0.94 18.97
CA SER A 185 -4.25 2.25 19.49
C SER A 185 -2.85 2.72 19.07
N TYR A 186 -1.98 1.78 18.68
CA TYR A 186 -0.63 2.02 18.16
C TYR A 186 -0.58 1.99 16.63
N SER A 187 -1.51 1.29 15.98
CA SER A 187 -1.49 1.00 14.55
C SER A 187 -1.25 2.23 13.67
N LEU A 188 -0.59 2.01 12.53
CA LEU A 188 -0.43 3.04 11.53
C LEU A 188 -1.80 3.41 10.95
N THR A 189 -2.71 2.45 10.76
CA THR A 189 -4.13 2.64 10.49
C THR A 189 -4.78 3.72 11.35
N ALA A 190 -4.64 3.66 12.68
CA ALA A 190 -5.21 4.67 13.57
C ALA A 190 -4.59 6.06 13.35
N MET A 191 -3.28 6.13 13.08
CA MET A 191 -2.62 7.40 12.73
C MET A 191 -3.12 7.95 11.39
N ARG A 192 -3.33 7.10 10.37
CA ARG A 192 -3.84 7.48 9.05
C ARG A 192 -5.22 8.13 9.16
N LEU A 193 -6.11 7.55 9.97
CA LEU A 193 -7.43 8.10 10.25
C LEU A 193 -7.38 9.44 10.97
N ASP A 194 -6.63 9.51 12.07
CA ASP A 194 -6.52 10.73 12.87
C ASP A 194 -5.97 11.88 12.02
N ILE A 195 -4.93 11.63 11.22
CA ILE A 195 -4.36 12.63 10.31
C ILE A 195 -5.38 13.06 9.25
N ALA A 196 -6.11 12.13 8.64
CA ALA A 196 -7.14 12.44 7.66
C ALA A 196 -8.27 13.29 8.25
N GLU A 197 -8.77 12.94 9.44
CA GLU A 197 -9.80 13.69 10.16
C GLU A 197 -9.32 15.11 10.51
N GLN A 198 -8.07 15.24 10.98
CA GLN A 198 -7.49 16.54 11.30
C GLN A 198 -7.32 17.41 10.05
N ARG A 199 -6.91 16.85 8.91
CA ARG A 199 -6.84 17.57 7.62
C ARG A 199 -8.22 18.00 7.12
N ALA A 200 -9.21 17.12 7.19
CA ALA A 200 -10.59 17.44 6.80
C ALA A 200 -11.16 18.61 7.63
N ARG A 201 -10.72 18.75 8.89
CA ARG A 201 -11.04 19.89 9.76
C ARG A 201 -10.12 21.10 9.59
N ALA A 202 -9.24 21.10 8.59
CA ALA A 202 -8.23 22.13 8.34
C ALA A 202 -7.36 22.46 9.57
N ARG A 203 -7.08 21.47 10.43
CA ARG A 203 -6.17 21.67 11.56
C ARG A 203 -4.74 21.76 11.09
N VAL A 204 -3.97 22.62 11.76
CA VAL A 204 -2.55 22.82 11.48
C VAL A 204 -1.73 21.84 12.30
N PHE A 205 -0.90 21.05 11.64
CA PHE A 205 0.08 20.20 12.29
C PHE A 205 1.32 21.01 12.70
N SER A 206 1.88 20.69 13.86
CA SER A 206 3.04 21.41 14.39
C SER A 206 4.31 21.13 13.59
N GLN A 207 5.09 22.17 13.31
CA GLN A 207 6.41 22.04 12.68
C GLN A 207 7.53 21.68 13.67
N THR A 208 7.22 21.61 14.97
CA THR A 208 8.21 21.37 16.04
C THR A 208 7.82 20.24 17.00
N ALA A 209 6.52 20.06 17.26
CA ALA A 209 6.06 18.94 18.09
C ALA A 209 6.19 17.62 17.31
N ALA A 210 6.48 16.54 18.03
CA ALA A 210 6.68 15.21 17.46
C ALA A 210 5.87 14.18 18.25
N THR A 211 4.57 14.14 17.99
CA THR A 211 3.59 13.26 18.62
C THR A 211 3.46 11.94 17.84
N TYR A 212 3.50 11.97 16.51
CA TYR A 212 3.39 10.77 15.67
C TYR A 212 4.71 9.99 15.59
N TRP A 213 5.84 10.68 15.60
CA TRP A 213 7.16 10.04 15.46
C TRP A 213 7.43 8.97 16.54
N PRO A 214 7.23 9.22 17.84
CA PRO A 214 7.41 8.18 18.86
C PRO A 214 6.44 7.00 18.72
N LYS A 215 5.20 7.24 18.27
CA LYS A 215 4.23 6.17 18.00
C LYS A 215 4.70 5.27 16.86
N LEU A 216 5.21 5.88 15.79
CA LEU A 216 5.75 5.15 14.65
C LEU A 216 6.94 4.27 15.04
N LEU A 217 7.87 4.81 15.85
CA LEU A 217 8.99 4.04 16.39
C LEU A 217 8.52 2.88 17.28
N ALA A 218 7.45 3.07 18.06
CA ALA A 218 6.85 1.99 18.86
C ALA A 218 6.30 0.86 17.97
N VAL A 219 5.58 1.19 16.89
CA VAL A 219 5.11 0.20 15.91
C VAL A 219 6.28 -0.57 15.30
N PHE A 220 7.32 0.14 14.86
CA PHE A 220 8.51 -0.49 14.29
C PHE A 220 9.20 -1.45 15.26
N LYS A 221 9.28 -1.06 16.54
CA LYS A 221 9.83 -1.92 17.60
C LYS A 221 8.98 -3.17 17.81
N VAL A 222 7.66 -3.02 17.92
CA VAL A 222 6.71 -4.12 18.10
C VAL A 222 6.83 -5.13 16.95
N ILE A 223 6.93 -4.65 15.71
CA ILE A 223 7.10 -5.51 14.53
C ILE A 223 8.47 -6.21 14.54
N ALA A 224 9.54 -5.51 14.94
CA ALA A 224 10.90 -6.05 14.97
C ALA A 224 11.05 -7.18 16.01
N GLU A 225 10.60 -6.93 17.24
CA GLU A 225 10.83 -7.80 18.40
C GLU A 225 9.69 -8.80 18.61
N GLY A 226 8.52 -8.53 18.04
CA GLY A 226 7.26 -9.17 18.42
C GLY A 226 6.76 -8.62 19.77
N ASP A 227 5.45 -8.70 19.99
CA ASP A 227 4.83 -8.42 21.27
C ASP A 227 3.56 -9.28 21.44
N ASP A 228 3.67 -10.33 22.26
CA ASP A 228 2.56 -11.24 22.55
C ASP A 228 1.37 -10.51 23.21
N SER A 229 1.62 -9.44 23.96
CA SER A 229 0.55 -8.66 24.60
C SER A 229 -0.27 -7.84 23.60
N LEU A 230 0.34 -7.52 22.44
CA LEU A 230 -0.32 -6.85 21.32
C LEU A 230 -0.78 -7.83 20.22
N GLY A 231 -0.49 -9.13 20.37
CA GLY A 231 -0.81 -10.14 19.37
C GLY A 231 0.02 -10.03 18.09
N VAL A 232 1.20 -9.39 18.16
CA VAL A 232 2.06 -9.18 17.00
C VAL A 232 3.23 -10.17 17.02
N PRO A 233 3.35 -11.08 16.04
CA PRO A 233 4.52 -11.95 15.94
C PRO A 233 5.76 -11.16 15.48
N PRO A 234 6.97 -11.63 15.80
CA PRO A 234 8.19 -10.98 15.33
C PRO A 234 8.38 -11.14 13.81
N TYR A 235 8.60 -10.04 13.11
CA TYR A 235 8.94 -10.02 11.68
C TYR A 235 10.45 -9.85 11.50
N ASN A 236 11.17 -10.97 11.56
CA ASN A 236 12.62 -11.03 11.44
C ASN A 236 13.09 -10.90 9.98
N GLY A 237 13.14 -9.67 9.47
CA GLY A 237 13.56 -9.35 8.09
C GLY A 237 14.74 -8.39 7.95
N GLY A 238 15.41 -8.00 9.04
CA GLY A 238 16.50 -7.02 9.03
C GLY A 238 16.05 -5.57 8.78
N LEU A 239 14.96 -5.34 8.03
CA LEU A 239 14.42 -4.01 7.72
C LEU A 239 14.14 -3.16 8.98
N PHE A 240 13.68 -3.79 10.05
CA PHE A 240 13.37 -3.12 11.32
C PHE A 240 14.52 -3.15 12.34
N ALA A 241 15.69 -3.70 11.97
CA ALA A 241 16.86 -3.66 12.84
C ALA A 241 17.37 -2.22 13.01
N LYS A 242 17.82 -1.87 14.21
CA LYS A 242 18.28 -0.51 14.53
C LYS A 242 19.55 -0.15 13.78
N GLU A 243 20.41 -1.14 13.59
CA GLU A 243 21.71 -1.01 12.93
C GLU A 243 21.57 -0.66 11.44
N SER A 244 20.39 -0.88 10.86
CA SER A 244 20.16 -0.63 9.43
C SER A 244 20.11 0.87 9.08
N ALA A 245 19.79 1.75 10.03
CA ALA A 245 19.63 3.19 9.76
C ALA A 245 20.12 4.10 10.90
N PRO A 246 21.44 4.30 11.04
CA PRO A 246 22.03 5.06 12.16
C PRO A 246 21.55 6.51 12.28
N VAL A 247 21.18 7.16 11.17
CA VAL A 247 20.64 8.55 11.21
C VAL A 247 19.24 8.55 11.82
N LEU A 248 18.40 7.56 11.50
CA LEU A 248 17.04 7.50 12.03
C LEU A 248 17.00 7.38 13.55
N GLU A 249 17.97 6.69 14.16
CA GLU A 249 18.04 6.49 15.61
C GLU A 249 18.33 7.76 16.41
N ARG A 250 18.82 8.83 15.75
CA ARG A 250 19.22 10.09 16.42
C ARG A 250 18.41 11.31 15.99
N ILE A 251 17.37 11.14 15.18
CA ILE A 251 16.49 12.23 14.75
C ILE A 251 15.10 12.14 15.37
N SER A 252 14.42 13.28 15.40
CA SER A 252 12.99 13.36 15.68
C SER A 252 12.32 14.20 14.61
N LEU A 253 11.31 13.62 13.95
CA LEU A 253 10.59 14.26 12.87
C LEU A 253 9.29 14.92 13.39
N PRO A 254 8.99 16.16 12.96
CA PRO A 254 7.83 16.90 13.45
C PRO A 254 6.51 16.39 12.87
N ASP A 255 5.41 16.67 13.56
CA ASP A 255 4.06 16.22 13.22
C ASP A 255 3.64 16.67 11.82
N ALA A 256 3.99 17.89 11.40
CA ALA A 256 3.67 18.36 10.05
C ALA A 256 4.28 17.47 8.96
N LEU A 257 5.54 17.05 9.14
CA LEU A 257 6.21 16.19 8.17
C LEU A 257 5.64 14.77 8.21
N ILE A 258 5.46 14.19 9.40
CA ILE A 258 4.92 12.83 9.53
C ILE A 258 3.47 12.77 9.02
N ALA A 259 2.68 13.81 9.28
CA ALA A 259 1.32 13.90 8.75
C ALA A 259 1.28 14.07 7.23
N ASP A 260 2.21 14.79 6.61
CA ASP A 260 2.35 14.85 5.15
C ASP A 260 2.71 13.47 4.57
N LEU A 261 3.69 12.79 5.17
CA LEU A 261 4.16 11.48 4.70
C LEU A 261 3.09 10.40 4.83
N ILE A 262 2.50 10.24 6.01
CA ILE A 262 1.46 9.25 6.26
C ILE A 262 0.24 9.54 5.40
N PHE A 263 -0.17 10.80 5.26
CA PHE A 263 -1.31 11.14 4.41
C PHE A 263 -1.03 10.85 2.94
N GLY A 264 0.15 11.19 2.42
CA GLY A 264 0.56 10.88 1.05
C GLY A 264 0.58 9.36 0.78
N LEU A 265 1.08 8.56 1.72
CA LEU A 265 1.02 7.10 1.59
C LEU A 265 -0.40 6.54 1.74
N SER A 266 -1.33 7.29 2.32
CA SER A 266 -2.68 6.80 2.60
C SER A 266 -3.71 7.20 1.57
N HIS A 267 -3.56 8.37 0.97
CA HIS A 267 -4.56 8.96 0.10
C HIS A 267 -3.96 9.44 -1.22
N ARG A 268 -4.70 9.20 -2.29
CA ARG A 268 -4.51 9.86 -3.57
C ARG A 268 -5.59 10.91 -3.78
N ILE A 269 -5.28 11.96 -4.53
CA ILE A 269 -6.29 12.92 -4.96
C ILE A 269 -6.88 12.43 -6.28
N GLU A 270 -8.18 12.15 -6.29
CA GLU A 270 -8.92 11.70 -7.47
C GLU A 270 -10.21 12.52 -7.58
N ASP A 271 -10.41 13.19 -8.71
CA ASP A 271 -11.53 14.12 -8.95
C ASP A 271 -11.66 15.23 -7.89
N GLY A 272 -10.53 15.66 -7.31
CA GLY A 272 -10.50 16.69 -6.25
C GLY A 272 -10.77 16.16 -4.84
N GLU A 273 -11.09 14.87 -4.70
CA GLU A 273 -11.36 14.23 -3.41
C GLU A 273 -10.19 13.35 -2.98
N ALA A 274 -9.91 13.33 -1.68
CA ALA A 274 -8.91 12.43 -1.11
C ALA A 274 -9.49 11.02 -1.00
N ARG A 275 -8.93 10.07 -1.74
CA ARG A 275 -9.32 8.66 -1.74
C ARG A 275 -8.26 7.80 -1.14
N TYR A 276 -8.68 6.85 -0.32
CA TYR A 276 -7.79 5.91 0.30
C TYR A 276 -7.12 4.98 -0.72
N ILE A 277 -5.84 4.68 -0.51
CA ILE A 277 -5.10 3.70 -1.30
C ILE A 277 -5.23 2.35 -0.60
N ASN A 278 -5.86 1.37 -1.27
CA ASN A 278 -5.96 0.01 -0.76
C ASN A 278 -4.68 -0.78 -1.08
N TYR A 279 -3.84 -1.05 -0.09
CA TYR A 279 -2.62 -1.82 -0.31
C TYR A 279 -2.86 -3.33 -0.39
N ARG A 280 -4.03 -3.82 0.03
CA ARG A 280 -4.43 -5.24 -0.04
C ARG A 280 -4.39 -5.78 -1.47
N ASP A 281 -4.74 -4.95 -2.45
CA ASP A 281 -4.83 -5.36 -3.86
C ASP A 281 -3.50 -5.15 -4.62
N LEU A 282 -2.51 -4.49 -4.00
CA LEU A 282 -1.17 -4.34 -4.58
C LEU A 282 -0.37 -5.63 -4.42
N SER A 283 0.14 -6.18 -5.51
CA SER A 283 1.02 -7.35 -5.49
C SER A 283 2.40 -7.02 -4.93
N VAL A 284 3.08 -8.04 -4.39
CA VAL A 284 4.48 -7.92 -3.92
C VAL A 284 5.42 -7.48 -5.05
N GLN A 285 5.17 -7.92 -6.28
CA GLN A 285 5.95 -7.52 -7.46
C GLN A 285 5.80 -6.02 -7.75
N GLN A 286 4.59 -5.48 -7.65
CA GLN A 286 4.33 -4.05 -7.84
C GLN A 286 5.05 -3.21 -6.78
N LEU A 287 5.03 -3.63 -5.51
CA LEU A 287 5.85 -2.99 -4.48
C LEU A 287 7.34 -3.13 -4.76
N GLY A 288 7.78 -4.28 -5.28
CA GLY A 288 9.13 -4.53 -5.76
C GLY A 288 9.60 -3.47 -6.76
N THR A 289 8.76 -3.08 -7.72
CA THR A 289 9.12 -2.04 -8.71
C THR A 289 9.25 -0.64 -8.10
N VAL A 290 8.47 -0.34 -7.05
CA VAL A 290 8.70 0.88 -6.24
C VAL A 290 10.07 0.75 -5.54
N TYR A 291 10.36 -0.38 -4.92
CA TYR A 291 11.63 -0.59 -4.24
C TYR A 291 12.86 -0.45 -5.16
N GLU A 292 12.88 -1.16 -6.30
CA GLU A 292 13.99 -1.12 -7.27
C GLU A 292 14.30 0.30 -7.74
N ARG A 293 13.27 1.07 -8.09
CA ARG A 293 13.43 2.47 -8.51
C ARG A 293 14.05 3.36 -7.44
N THR A 294 13.85 3.04 -6.17
CA THR A 294 14.39 3.87 -5.09
C THR A 294 15.91 3.69 -4.92
N LEU A 295 16.44 2.53 -5.33
CA LEU A 295 17.87 2.22 -5.20
C LEU A 295 18.73 3.00 -6.21
N GLU A 296 18.13 3.51 -7.29
CA GLU A 296 18.83 4.19 -8.39
C GLU A 296 19.15 5.67 -8.09
N TYR A 297 18.63 6.25 -7.00
CA TYR A 297 18.86 7.66 -6.68
C TYR A 297 20.18 7.91 -5.96
N SER A 298 20.91 8.92 -6.40
CA SER A 298 22.00 9.53 -5.64
C SER A 298 21.53 10.83 -4.97
N LEU A 299 22.26 11.26 -3.95
CA LEU A 299 21.99 12.53 -3.25
C LEU A 299 23.14 13.49 -3.49
N ARG A 300 22.83 14.79 -3.50
CA ARG A 300 23.83 15.85 -3.53
C ARG A 300 23.47 16.98 -2.58
N GLU A 301 24.50 17.72 -2.18
CA GLU A 301 24.33 18.97 -1.44
C GLU A 301 24.05 20.13 -2.41
N MET A 302 23.00 20.90 -2.13
CA MET A 302 22.68 22.16 -2.79
C MET A 302 22.29 23.19 -1.74
N ASP A 303 22.98 24.33 -1.70
CA ASP A 303 22.67 25.45 -0.80
C ASP A 303 22.49 25.04 0.69
N GLY A 304 23.29 24.08 1.15
CA GLY A 304 23.18 23.56 2.51
C GLY A 304 21.98 22.65 2.77
N ALA A 305 21.26 22.23 1.73
CA ALA A 305 20.22 21.20 1.79
C ALA A 305 20.68 19.94 1.05
N VAL A 306 20.20 18.77 1.50
CA VAL A 306 20.34 17.52 0.76
C VAL A 306 19.16 17.39 -0.18
N VAL A 307 19.45 17.19 -1.46
CA VAL A 307 18.45 16.99 -2.51
C VAL A 307 18.73 15.69 -3.26
N VAL A 308 17.68 15.12 -3.83
CA VAL A 308 17.79 13.98 -4.72
C VAL A 308 18.42 14.46 -6.03
N ASP A 309 19.50 13.81 -6.44
CA ASP A 309 20.15 14.08 -7.69
C ASP A 309 19.53 13.20 -8.77
N ALA A 310 18.80 13.84 -9.67
CA ALA A 310 17.96 13.19 -10.68
C ALA A 310 18.63 13.16 -12.06
N ASP A 311 19.94 13.41 -12.17
CA ASP A 311 20.62 13.59 -13.47
C ASP A 311 20.70 12.32 -14.34
N ASP A 312 20.22 11.17 -13.85
CA ASP A 312 19.90 9.98 -14.68
C ASP A 312 18.39 9.80 -14.97
N ALA A 313 17.49 10.45 -14.22
CA ALA A 313 16.04 10.30 -14.34
C ALA A 313 15.41 11.17 -15.45
N ALA A 314 16.05 12.28 -15.86
CA ALA A 314 15.57 13.08 -16.99
C ALA A 314 15.64 12.32 -18.34
N ARG A 315 16.44 11.25 -18.42
CA ARG A 315 16.56 10.41 -19.61
C ARG A 315 15.52 9.30 -19.71
N HIS A 316 14.85 8.93 -18.61
CA HIS A 316 13.91 7.80 -18.61
C HIS A 316 12.44 8.18 -18.49
N SER A 317 12.12 9.44 -18.15
CA SER A 317 10.76 9.98 -18.28
C SER A 317 10.40 10.43 -19.71
N SER A 318 11.41 10.68 -20.56
CA SER A 318 11.20 10.95 -21.99
C SER A 318 11.37 9.67 -22.82
N GLY A 319 10.25 9.01 -23.14
CA GLY A 319 10.19 7.94 -24.13
C GLY A 319 10.47 8.44 -25.56
N SER A 320 11.62 9.05 -25.83
CA SER A 320 12.05 9.42 -27.18
C SER A 320 13.22 8.56 -27.63
N TYR A 321 12.91 7.54 -28.43
CA TYR A 321 13.85 6.97 -29.38
C TYR A 321 14.30 8.07 -30.34
N TYR A 322 15.50 8.63 -30.14
CA TYR A 322 16.19 9.35 -31.20
C TYR A 322 16.98 8.33 -32.03
N ARG A 323 16.47 7.99 -33.23
CA ARG A 323 17.33 7.45 -34.29
C ARG A 323 18.04 8.65 -34.93
N PRO A 324 19.38 8.75 -34.89
CA PRO A 324 20.08 9.67 -35.77
C PRO A 324 19.84 9.18 -37.19
N THR A 325 19.10 9.95 -37.98
CA THR A 325 19.07 9.78 -39.43
C THR A 325 20.49 9.97 -39.93
N ALA A 326 20.99 8.95 -40.59
CA ALA A 326 22.28 8.96 -41.25
C ALA A 326 22.39 10.14 -42.23
N LEU A 327 23.58 10.74 -42.28
CA LEU A 327 24.14 11.35 -43.48
C LEU A 327 25.28 10.47 -43.96
#